data_AF-A0A2D8UNW8-F1
#
_entry.id   AF-A0A2D8UNW8-F1
#
_cell.length_a   1.000
_cell.length_b   1.000
_cell.length_c   1.000
_cell.angle_alpha   90.00
_cell.angle_beta   90.00
_cell.angle_gamma   90.00
#
_symmetry.space_group_name_H-M   'P 1'
#
loop_
_entity.id
_entity.type
_entity.pdbx_description
1 polymer ?
#
loop_
_entity_poly.entity_id
_entity_poly.type
_entity_poly.pdbx_seq_one_letter_code
_entity_poly.pdbx_strand_id
1 'polypeptide(L)'
;MDSGTLTAIATILLVLVGFAQILILNSQKRQTRIALIAQYRQLWTRCKEYFGNVIFIGRETGEYYQIHNETKLKELEELVSKHRLDMPTTWALESVQNVFNVLDELTTRILQGHLKVSDTYPIVGTGFLRHSRPLRQLLDSEYHSVYFSSHSDKNHRQIHKEMQNWLIYHDGLRRRCLILIDIFWAEAVRLEDLPPSDIRSAADAKKKTGKQNRRRIFRETIRLNGLKKLFLAMKLSRFLKRAEYKSFWNFKGLKRSRLDKMEKNWTKRLLREK
;
A
#
# COMPACT_ATOMS: atom_id res chain seq x y z
N MET A 1 21.65 -34.90 48.92
CA MET A 1 20.64 -34.19 48.11
C MET A 1 19.94 -35.26 47.29
N ASP A 2 18.63 -35.46 47.47
CA ASP A 2 17.93 -36.55 46.79
C ASP A 2 17.87 -36.34 45.28
N SER A 3 17.94 -37.44 44.54
CA SER A 3 17.87 -37.46 43.08
C SER A 3 16.65 -36.69 42.56
N GLY A 4 15.50 -36.80 43.24
CA GLY A 4 14.28 -36.06 42.90
C GLY A 4 14.43 -34.53 43.00
N THR A 5 15.16 -34.04 44.00
CA THR A 5 15.44 -32.60 44.17
C THR A 5 16.34 -32.09 43.04
N LEU A 6 17.34 -32.90 42.65
CA LEU A 6 18.28 -32.55 41.59
C LEU A 6 17.59 -32.53 40.20
N THR A 7 16.73 -33.50 39.91
CA THR A 7 15.91 -33.53 38.70
C THR A 7 14.90 -32.39 38.63
N ALA A 8 14.28 -32.03 39.75
CA ALA A 8 13.36 -30.89 39.83
C ALA A 8 14.07 -29.57 39.51
N ILE A 9 15.23 -29.33 40.12
CA ILE A 9 16.06 -28.14 39.85
C ILE A 9 16.48 -28.09 38.37
N ALA A 10 16.95 -29.21 37.82
CA ALA A 10 17.35 -29.29 36.42
C ALA A 10 16.18 -28.99 35.46
N THR A 11 14.99 -29.50 35.77
CA THR A 11 13.78 -29.26 34.97
C THR A 11 13.39 -27.78 34.99
N ILE A 12 13.41 -27.15 36.17
CA ILE A 12 13.12 -25.71 36.32
C ILE A 12 14.12 -24.88 35.50
N LEU A 13 15.41 -25.18 35.59
CA LEU A 13 16.45 -24.50 34.82
C LEU A 13 16.23 -24.64 33.31
N LEU A 14 15.85 -25.83 32.83
CA LEU A 14 15.59 -26.07 31.42
C LEU A 14 14.40 -25.24 30.90
N VAL A 15 13.32 -25.15 31.69
CA VAL A 15 12.17 -24.29 31.37
C VAL A 15 12.58 -22.81 31.32
N LEU A 16 13.40 -22.35 32.25
CA LEU A 16 13.91 -20.97 32.27
C LEU A 16 14.77 -20.67 31.04
N VAL A 17 15.67 -21.59 30.65
CA VAL A 17 16.48 -21.46 29.43
C VAL A 17 15.57 -21.41 28.19
N GLY A 18 14.57 -22.28 28.10
CA GLY A 18 13.60 -22.26 27.00
C GLY A 18 12.82 -20.95 26.91
N PHE A 19 12.39 -20.41 28.05
CA PHE A 19 11.72 -19.10 28.10
C PHE A 19 12.65 -17.96 27.67
N ALA A 20 13.90 -17.96 28.15
CA ALA A 20 14.91 -16.98 27.75
C ALA A 20 15.18 -17.03 26.24
N GLN A 21 15.29 -18.22 25.64
CA GLN A 21 15.44 -18.39 24.19
C GLN A 21 14.26 -17.78 23.42
N ILE A 22 13.02 -17.99 23.88
CA ILE A 22 11.83 -17.38 23.26
C ILE A 22 11.89 -15.84 23.31
N LEU A 23 12.29 -15.27 24.45
CA LEU A 23 12.45 -13.82 24.60
C LEU A 23 13.55 -13.27 23.67
N ILE A 24 14.70 -13.93 23.60
CA ILE A 24 15.81 -13.55 22.72
C ILE A 24 15.36 -13.59 21.26
N LEU A 25 14.68 -14.66 20.83
CA LEU A 25 14.16 -14.77 19.45
C LEU A 25 13.13 -13.67 19.13
N ASN A 26 12.27 -13.32 20.09
CA ASN A 26 11.31 -12.22 19.93
C ASN A 26 12.01 -10.86 19.83
N SER A 27 13.06 -10.63 20.62
CA SER A 27 13.89 -9.43 20.57
C SER A 27 14.62 -9.30 19.24
N GLN A 28 15.28 -10.36 18.78
CA GLN A 28 15.96 -10.41 17.48
C GLN A 28 14.99 -10.12 16.33
N LYS A 29 13.81 -10.77 16.32
CA LYS A 29 12.76 -10.48 15.32
C LYS A 29 12.33 -9.01 15.31
N ARG A 30 12.26 -8.38 16.48
CA ARG A 30 11.94 -6.94 16.59
C ARG A 30 13.07 -6.09 16.02
N GLN A 31 14.32 -6.38 16.36
CA GLN A 31 15.49 -5.65 15.84
C GLN A 31 15.60 -5.78 14.32
N THR A 32 15.49 -6.98 13.76
CA THR A 32 15.49 -7.20 12.30
C THR A 32 14.37 -6.41 11.62
N ARG A 33 13.17 -6.37 12.21
CA ARG A 33 12.07 -5.57 11.66
C ARG A 33 12.38 -4.07 11.68
N ILE A 34 12.97 -3.56 12.76
CA ILE A 34 13.37 -2.14 12.85
C ILE A 34 14.41 -1.81 11.78
N ALA A 35 15.42 -2.66 11.60
CA ALA A 35 16.42 -2.51 10.55
C ALA A 35 15.81 -2.49 9.14
N LEU A 36 14.89 -3.42 8.85
CA LEU A 36 14.15 -3.44 7.57
C LEU A 36 13.34 -2.16 7.36
N ILE A 37 12.65 -1.66 8.39
CA ILE A 37 11.88 -0.41 8.29
C ILE A 37 12.81 0.77 7.96
N ALA A 38 13.96 0.86 8.63
CA ALA A 38 14.94 1.91 8.36
C ALA A 38 15.47 1.83 6.91
N GLN A 39 15.79 0.63 6.42
CA GLN A 39 16.21 0.40 5.04
C GLN A 39 15.13 0.85 4.04
N TYR A 40 13.88 0.43 4.22
CA TYR A 40 12.80 0.82 3.31
C TYR A 40 12.45 2.30 3.38
N ARG A 41 12.64 2.98 4.52
CA ARG A 41 12.53 4.45 4.59
C ARG A 41 13.59 5.13 3.73
N GLN A 42 14.82 4.64 3.76
CA GLN A 42 15.89 5.17 2.91
C GLN A 42 15.60 4.91 1.43
N LEU A 43 15.20 3.68 1.07
CA LEU A 43 14.80 3.32 -0.29
C LEU A 43 13.64 4.19 -0.80
N TRP A 44 12.58 4.35 0.00
CA TRP A 44 11.45 5.20 -0.37
C TRP A 44 11.85 6.66 -0.54
N THR A 45 12.73 7.17 0.33
CA THR A 45 13.23 8.55 0.21
C THR A 45 13.97 8.78 -1.10
N ARG A 46 14.81 7.83 -1.52
CA ARG A 46 15.50 7.86 -2.81
C ARG A 46 14.54 7.74 -3.99
N CYS A 47 13.43 7.03 -3.82
CA CYS A 47 12.43 6.83 -4.88
C CYS A 47 11.42 7.99 -5.02
N LYS A 48 11.48 9.05 -4.20
CA LYS A 48 10.49 10.14 -4.25
C LYS A 48 10.43 10.86 -5.58
N GLU A 49 11.57 11.07 -6.23
CA GLU A 49 11.62 11.74 -7.54
C GLU A 49 10.94 10.88 -8.62
N TYR A 50 11.32 9.59 -8.70
CA TYR A 50 10.66 8.62 -9.57
C TYR A 50 9.16 8.48 -9.27
N PHE A 51 8.77 8.57 -7.99
CA PHE A 51 7.37 8.56 -7.59
C PHE A 51 6.60 9.74 -8.16
N GLY A 52 7.19 10.95 -8.15
CA GLY A 52 6.62 12.11 -8.81
C GLY A 52 6.40 11.89 -10.31
N ASN A 53 7.35 11.27 -11.00
CA ASN A 53 7.22 10.93 -12.41
C ASN A 53 6.09 9.92 -12.66
N VAL A 54 5.99 8.87 -11.82
CA VAL A 54 4.90 7.88 -11.90
C VAL A 54 3.53 8.53 -11.69
N ILE A 55 3.43 9.49 -10.76
CA ILE A 55 2.18 10.23 -10.56
C ILE A 55 1.84 11.10 -11.76
N PHE A 56 2.83 11.79 -12.34
CA PHE A 56 2.64 12.57 -13.55
C PHE A 56 2.12 11.69 -14.70
N ILE A 57 2.75 10.55 -14.96
CA ILE A 57 2.33 9.62 -16.02
C ILE A 57 0.91 9.10 -15.77
N GLY A 58 0.60 8.68 -14.54
CA GLY A 58 -0.68 8.06 -14.22
C GLY A 58 -1.87 9.03 -14.17
N ARG A 59 -1.63 10.35 -14.15
CA ARG A 59 -2.66 11.38 -14.18
C ARG A 59 -2.96 11.84 -15.60
N GLU A 60 -4.11 12.48 -15.77
CA GLU A 60 -4.37 13.26 -16.99
C GLU A 60 -3.55 14.55 -17.03
N THR A 61 -3.27 15.01 -18.25
CA THR A 61 -2.58 16.29 -18.51
C THR A 61 -3.35 17.45 -17.86
N GLY A 62 -2.63 18.33 -17.15
CA GLY A 62 -3.23 19.51 -16.51
C GLY A 62 -3.91 19.25 -15.16
N GLU A 63 -3.88 18.03 -14.62
CA GLU A 63 -4.39 17.78 -13.27
C GLU A 63 -3.56 18.52 -12.19
N TYR A 64 -4.27 19.26 -11.33
CA TYR A 64 -3.70 20.10 -10.26
C TYR A 64 -2.81 19.35 -9.25
N TYR A 65 -3.18 18.12 -8.87
CA TYR A 65 -2.52 17.42 -7.76
C TYR A 65 -1.23 16.70 -8.16
N GLN A 66 -0.13 17.44 -8.31
CA GLN A 66 1.20 16.90 -8.61
C GLN A 66 2.11 16.82 -7.37
N ILE A 67 3.12 15.95 -7.45
CA ILE A 67 4.19 15.86 -6.44
C ILE A 67 5.32 16.84 -6.77
N HIS A 68 5.62 16.94 -8.07
CA HIS A 68 6.66 17.81 -8.60
C HIS A 68 6.23 19.26 -8.59
N ASN A 69 7.22 20.16 -8.52
CA ASN A 69 7.01 21.59 -8.69
C ASN A 69 6.80 21.95 -10.17
N GLU A 70 6.39 23.19 -10.43
CA GLU A 70 6.09 23.67 -11.78
C GLU A 70 7.27 23.50 -12.76
N THR A 71 8.50 23.80 -12.32
CA THR A 71 9.70 23.65 -13.14
C THR A 71 9.88 22.22 -13.63
N LYS A 72 9.79 21.25 -12.71
CA LYS A 72 9.95 19.83 -13.05
C LYS A 72 8.79 19.31 -13.89
N LEU A 73 7.58 19.84 -13.70
CA LEU A 73 6.44 19.50 -14.56
C LEU A 73 6.65 19.98 -16.00
N LYS A 74 7.16 21.20 -16.21
CA LYS A 74 7.52 21.69 -17.54
C LYS A 74 8.59 20.83 -18.21
N GLU A 75 9.62 20.41 -17.46
CA GLU A 75 10.62 19.46 -17.97
C GLU A 75 9.98 18.13 -18.43
N LEU A 76 9.04 17.59 -17.65
CA LEU A 76 8.34 16.36 -18.02
C LEU A 76 7.42 16.55 -19.23
N GLU A 77 6.73 17.69 -19.33
CA GLU A 77 5.92 18.05 -20.50
C GLU A 77 6.78 18.17 -21.77
N GLU A 78 7.98 18.75 -21.67
CA GLU A 78 8.96 18.77 -22.77
C GLU A 78 9.45 17.37 -23.15
N LEU A 79 9.64 16.47 -22.18
CA LEU A 79 10.00 15.08 -22.48
C LEU A 79 8.84 14.32 -23.16
N VAL A 80 7.59 14.60 -22.78
CA VAL A 80 6.40 14.06 -23.43
C VAL A 80 6.25 14.57 -24.86
N SER A 81 6.51 15.86 -25.12
CA SER A 81 6.41 16.42 -26.47
C SER A 81 7.46 15.84 -27.42
N LYS A 82 8.64 15.46 -26.89
CA LYS A 82 9.73 14.77 -27.61
C LYS A 82 9.52 13.26 -27.76
N HIS A 83 8.40 12.70 -27.29
CA HIS A 83 8.13 11.26 -27.40
C HIS A 83 8.11 10.79 -28.85
N ARG A 84 8.72 9.63 -29.10
CA ARG A 84 8.72 8.96 -30.39
C ARG A 84 8.31 7.51 -30.22
N LEU A 85 7.54 6.99 -31.19
CA LEU A 85 7.02 5.62 -31.17
C LEU A 85 8.09 4.54 -31.41
N ASP A 86 9.24 4.92 -31.97
CA ASP A 86 10.33 4.03 -32.33
C ASP A 86 11.39 3.86 -31.23
N MET A 87 11.25 4.56 -30.10
CA MET A 87 12.18 4.46 -28.98
C MET A 87 11.44 4.29 -27.64
N PRO A 88 11.99 3.48 -26.72
CA PRO A 88 11.39 3.30 -25.40
C PRO A 88 11.43 4.61 -24.60
N THR A 89 10.39 4.87 -23.82
CA THR A 89 10.34 6.05 -22.95
C THR A 89 11.14 5.77 -21.67
N THR A 90 12.47 5.86 -21.76
CA THR A 90 13.42 5.39 -20.75
C THR A 90 13.19 5.99 -19.35
N TRP A 91 13.02 7.31 -19.26
CA TRP A 91 12.79 8.00 -17.99
C TRP A 91 11.49 7.51 -17.30
N ALA A 92 10.45 7.23 -18.09
CA ALA A 92 9.17 6.74 -17.58
C ALA A 92 9.31 5.30 -17.10
N LEU A 93 9.97 4.46 -17.91
CA LEU A 93 10.21 3.06 -17.58
C LEU A 93 11.05 2.91 -16.32
N GLU A 94 12.15 3.64 -16.20
CA GLU A 94 13.01 3.66 -15.01
C GLU A 94 12.22 4.10 -13.78
N SER A 95 11.36 5.11 -13.92
CA SER A 95 10.52 5.59 -12.82
C SER A 95 9.53 4.52 -12.34
N VAL A 96 8.84 3.87 -13.27
CA VAL A 96 7.90 2.78 -13.00
C VAL A 96 8.61 1.61 -12.34
N GLN A 97 9.77 1.19 -12.86
CA GLN A 97 10.55 0.10 -12.30
C GLN A 97 10.98 0.39 -10.85
N ASN A 98 11.61 1.55 -10.61
CA ASN A 98 12.10 1.91 -9.28
C ASN A 98 10.97 1.97 -8.25
N VAL A 99 9.87 2.65 -8.58
CA VAL A 99 8.74 2.82 -7.66
C VAL A 99 8.05 1.48 -7.39
N PHE A 100 7.63 0.77 -8.45
CA PHE A 100 6.83 -0.43 -8.24
C PHE A 100 7.65 -1.59 -7.68
N ASN A 101 8.96 -1.68 -7.92
CA ASN A 101 9.81 -2.67 -7.26
C ASN A 101 9.88 -2.44 -5.74
N VAL A 102 10.01 -1.18 -5.29
CA VAL A 102 10.01 -0.87 -3.84
C VAL A 102 8.64 -1.20 -3.21
N LEU A 103 7.54 -0.83 -3.89
CA LEU A 103 6.20 -1.16 -3.41
C LEU A 103 5.96 -2.68 -3.39
N ASP A 104 6.46 -3.38 -4.40
CA ASP A 104 6.41 -4.83 -4.51
C ASP A 104 7.12 -5.51 -3.34
N GLU A 105 8.33 -5.06 -3.04
CA GLU A 105 9.13 -5.61 -1.96
C GLU A 105 8.48 -5.37 -0.59
N LEU A 106 8.03 -4.13 -0.34
CA LEU A 106 7.26 -3.77 0.86
C LEU A 106 6.04 -4.68 1.03
N THR A 107 5.27 -4.88 -0.05
CA THR A 107 4.11 -5.77 -0.04
C THR A 107 4.52 -7.19 0.29
N THR A 108 5.54 -7.71 -0.40
CA THR A 108 6.04 -9.07 -0.21
C THR A 108 6.44 -9.32 1.23
N ARG A 109 7.16 -8.39 1.87
CA ARG A 109 7.52 -8.52 3.29
C ARG A 109 6.30 -8.48 4.22
N ILE A 110 5.26 -7.71 3.91
CA ILE A 110 3.99 -7.75 4.65
C ILE A 110 3.31 -9.11 4.48
N LEU A 111 3.22 -9.61 3.25
CA LEU A 111 2.56 -10.89 2.94
C LEU A 111 3.30 -12.10 3.51
N GLN A 112 4.61 -12.01 3.71
CA GLN A 112 5.41 -13.02 4.42
C GLN A 112 5.31 -12.91 5.95
N GLY A 113 4.84 -11.76 6.46
CA GLY A 113 4.73 -11.44 7.87
C GLY A 113 6.04 -10.96 8.51
N HIS A 114 7.02 -10.57 7.69
CA HIS A 114 8.28 -9.96 8.15
C HIS A 114 8.06 -8.50 8.58
N LEU A 115 7.17 -7.80 7.89
CA LEU A 115 6.74 -6.46 8.25
C LEU A 115 5.29 -6.45 8.74
N LYS A 116 4.99 -5.54 9.67
CA LYS A 116 3.63 -5.24 10.13
C LYS A 116 3.10 -4.06 9.34
N VAL A 117 1.83 -4.13 8.96
CA VAL A 117 1.14 -3.02 8.26
C VAL A 117 1.28 -1.68 9.00
N SER A 118 1.12 -1.69 10.33
CA SER A 118 1.22 -0.50 11.19
C SER A 118 2.59 0.16 11.17
N ASP A 119 3.65 -0.63 10.94
CA ASP A 119 5.02 -0.15 10.99
C ASP A 119 5.48 0.27 9.58
N THR A 120 4.86 -0.31 8.55
CA THR A 120 5.16 -0.06 7.13
C THR A 120 4.39 1.13 6.56
N TYR A 121 3.14 1.35 6.97
CA TYR A 121 2.33 2.48 6.49
C TYR A 121 3.02 3.85 6.71
N PRO A 122 3.65 4.15 7.86
CA PRO A 122 4.37 5.42 8.06
C PRO A 122 5.57 5.66 7.15
N ILE A 123 6.06 4.64 6.43
CA ILE A 123 7.16 4.79 5.47
C ILE A 123 6.74 5.71 4.32
N VAL A 124 5.51 5.53 3.83
CA VAL A 124 4.97 6.28 2.68
C VAL A 124 3.92 7.32 3.08
N GLY A 125 3.18 7.07 4.17
CA GLY A 125 2.18 7.98 4.73
C GLY A 125 0.96 8.25 3.84
N THR A 126 0.18 9.26 4.24
CA THR A 126 -1.03 9.69 3.54
C THR A 126 -0.76 10.24 2.15
N GLY A 127 0.43 10.80 1.90
CA GLY A 127 0.85 11.30 0.59
C GLY A 127 0.71 10.23 -0.50
N PHE A 128 1.15 9.01 -0.21
CA PHE A 128 0.97 7.88 -1.13
C PHE A 128 -0.51 7.59 -1.45
N LEU A 129 -1.39 7.63 -0.44
CA LEU A 129 -2.82 7.34 -0.63
C LEU A 129 -3.57 8.41 -1.42
N ARG A 130 -3.18 9.69 -1.26
CA ARG A 130 -3.71 10.80 -2.08
C ARG A 130 -3.44 10.60 -3.57
N HIS A 131 -2.38 9.87 -3.90
CA HIS A 131 -2.03 9.49 -5.27
C HIS A 131 -2.41 8.05 -5.62
N SER A 132 -3.30 7.41 -4.85
CA SER A 132 -3.73 6.04 -5.15
C SER A 132 -4.57 5.92 -6.44
N ARG A 133 -5.25 6.99 -6.88
CA ARG A 133 -5.98 7.03 -8.16
C ARG A 133 -5.03 6.88 -9.37
N PRO A 134 -4.04 7.76 -9.59
CA PRO A 134 -3.12 7.62 -10.73
C PRO A 134 -2.34 6.31 -10.70
N LEU A 135 -1.97 5.81 -9.51
CA LEU A 135 -1.37 4.49 -9.37
C LEU A 135 -2.31 3.38 -9.85
N ARG A 136 -3.61 3.44 -9.50
CA ARG A 136 -4.60 2.48 -10.00
C ARG A 136 -4.84 2.60 -11.50
N GLN A 137 -4.83 3.82 -12.07
CA GLN A 137 -4.95 4.02 -13.51
C GLN A 137 -3.78 3.39 -14.29
N LEU A 138 -2.59 3.30 -13.70
CA LEU A 138 -1.46 2.55 -14.27
C LEU A 138 -1.57 1.04 -14.04
N LEU A 139 -1.91 0.62 -12.81
CA LEU A 139 -1.91 -0.78 -12.39
C LEU A 139 -3.15 -1.59 -12.83
N ASP A 140 -4.24 -0.92 -13.22
CA ASP A 140 -5.52 -1.56 -13.51
C ASP A 140 -6.11 -0.96 -14.79
N SER A 141 -6.00 -1.73 -15.89
CA SER A 141 -6.46 -1.30 -17.21
C SER A 141 -7.97 -1.08 -17.29
N GLU A 142 -8.75 -1.84 -16.51
CA GLU A 142 -10.21 -1.64 -16.39
C GLU A 142 -10.54 -0.36 -15.62
N TYR A 143 -9.65 0.09 -14.73
CA TYR A 143 -9.80 1.35 -14.01
C TYR A 143 -9.47 2.56 -14.91
N HIS A 144 -8.55 2.38 -15.87
CA HIS A 144 -8.15 3.44 -16.80
C HIS A 144 -9.31 3.88 -17.72
N SER A 145 -10.08 2.94 -18.28
CA SER A 145 -11.16 3.26 -19.22
C SER A 145 -12.30 4.09 -18.63
N VAL A 146 -12.44 4.12 -17.30
CA VAL A 146 -13.51 4.84 -16.59
C VAL A 146 -13.12 6.28 -16.25
N TYR A 147 -11.83 6.56 -16.09
CA TYR A 147 -11.33 7.81 -15.49
C TYR A 147 -10.29 8.52 -16.34
N PHE A 148 -10.06 8.09 -17.58
CA PHE A 148 -9.11 8.75 -18.47
C PHE A 148 -9.87 9.36 -19.65
N SER A 149 -9.94 10.70 -19.67
CA SER A 149 -10.68 11.47 -20.65
C SER A 149 -10.00 11.45 -22.02
N SER A 150 -10.79 11.63 -23.08
CA SER A 150 -10.30 11.71 -24.46
C SER A 150 -9.43 12.95 -24.74
N HIS A 151 -9.40 13.92 -23.82
CA HIS A 151 -8.79 15.25 -23.97
C HIS A 151 -7.30 15.29 -23.61
N SER A 152 -6.74 14.22 -23.04
CA SER A 152 -5.31 14.11 -22.74
C SER A 152 -4.44 14.15 -24.01
N ASP A 153 -3.23 14.68 -23.91
CA ASP A 153 -2.22 14.62 -24.97
C ASP A 153 -2.04 13.17 -25.49
N LYS A 154 -1.96 13.02 -26.83
CA LYS A 154 -1.75 11.74 -27.50
C LYS A 154 -0.42 11.10 -27.08
N ASN A 155 0.64 11.89 -26.93
CA ASN A 155 1.95 11.40 -26.51
C ASN A 155 1.91 10.93 -25.05
N HIS A 156 1.28 11.70 -24.17
CA HIS A 156 1.11 11.31 -22.76
C HIS A 156 0.34 10.00 -22.63
N ARG A 157 -0.74 9.83 -23.41
CA ARG A 157 -1.49 8.56 -23.49
C ARG A 157 -0.63 7.39 -23.93
N GLN A 158 0.22 7.62 -24.93
CA GLN A 158 1.06 6.57 -25.46
C GLN A 158 2.10 6.12 -24.42
N ILE A 159 2.72 7.07 -23.70
CA ILE A 159 3.63 6.77 -22.59
C ILE A 159 2.89 6.03 -21.47
N HIS A 160 1.70 6.50 -21.07
CA HIS A 160 0.86 5.81 -20.07
C HIS A 160 0.61 4.36 -20.48
N LYS A 161 0.20 4.14 -21.73
CA LYS A 161 -0.09 2.81 -22.28
C LYS A 161 1.16 1.93 -22.32
N GLU A 162 2.31 2.47 -22.71
CA GLU A 162 3.61 1.78 -22.67
C GLU A 162 3.91 1.28 -21.25
N MET A 163 3.77 2.17 -20.25
CA MET A 163 4.02 1.85 -18.84
C MET A 163 3.01 0.82 -18.30
N GLN A 164 1.74 0.96 -18.66
CA GLN A 164 0.70 0.00 -18.29
C GLN A 164 0.96 -1.37 -18.92
N ASN A 165 1.37 -1.44 -20.19
CA ASN A 165 1.74 -2.69 -20.84
C ASN A 165 2.89 -3.38 -20.10
N TRP A 166 3.93 -2.62 -19.72
CA TRP A 166 5.02 -3.16 -18.91
C TRP A 166 4.52 -3.77 -17.59
N LEU A 167 3.63 -3.07 -16.87
CA LEU A 167 3.00 -3.59 -15.65
C LEU A 167 2.10 -4.82 -15.91
N ILE A 168 1.46 -4.89 -17.08
CA ILE A 168 0.66 -6.06 -17.49
C ILE A 168 1.56 -7.29 -17.64
N TYR A 169 2.72 -7.14 -18.29
CA TYR A 169 3.73 -8.21 -18.42
C TYR A 169 4.29 -8.65 -17.06
N HIS A 170 4.31 -7.75 -16.07
CA HIS A 170 4.78 -8.02 -14.71
C HIS A 170 3.61 -8.20 -13.71
N ASP A 171 2.63 -9.05 -14.06
CA ASP A 171 1.38 -9.23 -13.30
C ASP A 171 1.59 -9.57 -11.81
N GLY A 172 2.63 -10.35 -11.48
CA GLY A 172 2.96 -10.64 -10.08
C GLY A 172 3.22 -9.38 -9.24
N LEU A 173 4.01 -8.45 -9.78
CA LEU A 173 4.32 -7.16 -9.18
C LEU A 173 3.07 -6.27 -9.16
N ARG A 174 2.37 -6.18 -10.29
CA ARG A 174 1.14 -5.38 -10.43
C ARG A 174 0.10 -5.73 -9.35
N ARG A 175 -0.17 -7.03 -9.15
CA ARG A 175 -1.12 -7.50 -8.12
C ARG A 175 -0.69 -7.15 -6.71
N ARG A 176 0.60 -7.25 -6.39
CA ARG A 176 1.14 -6.92 -5.06
C ARG A 176 1.07 -5.42 -4.81
N CYS A 177 1.39 -4.57 -5.78
CA CYS A 177 1.19 -3.12 -5.64
C CYS A 177 -0.28 -2.75 -5.39
N LEU A 178 -1.24 -3.38 -6.10
CA LEU A 178 -2.67 -3.18 -5.84
C LEU A 178 -3.08 -3.62 -4.42
N ILE A 179 -2.53 -4.75 -3.94
CA ILE A 179 -2.74 -5.21 -2.55
C ILE A 179 -2.23 -4.16 -1.56
N LEU A 180 -1.05 -3.58 -1.78
CA LEU A 180 -0.48 -2.57 -0.89
C LEU A 180 -1.39 -1.37 -0.74
N ILE A 181 -1.91 -0.85 -1.85
CA ILE A 181 -2.84 0.27 -1.86
C ILE A 181 -4.05 -0.07 -0.98
N ASP A 182 -4.64 -1.25 -1.15
CA ASP A 182 -5.79 -1.68 -0.35
C ASP A 182 -5.46 -1.84 1.15
N ILE A 183 -4.28 -2.39 1.47
CA ILE A 183 -3.80 -2.53 2.85
C ILE A 183 -3.64 -1.15 3.49
N PHE A 184 -2.98 -0.21 2.82
CA PHE A 184 -2.74 1.12 3.37
C PHE A 184 -4.03 1.93 3.50
N TRP A 185 -4.99 1.81 2.57
CA TRP A 185 -6.32 2.39 2.76
C TRP A 185 -6.99 1.88 4.04
N ALA A 186 -6.90 0.57 4.31
CA ALA A 186 -7.46 -0.01 5.55
C ALA A 186 -6.72 0.44 6.81
N GLU A 187 -5.41 0.72 6.73
CA GLU A 187 -4.63 1.24 7.85
C GLU A 187 -4.90 2.72 8.10
N ALA A 188 -4.98 3.54 7.05
CA ALA A 188 -5.29 4.96 7.17
C ALA A 188 -6.70 5.19 7.73
N VAL A 189 -7.69 4.37 7.34
CA VAL A 189 -9.03 4.37 7.96
C VAL A 189 -8.98 4.02 9.44
N ARG A 190 -8.13 3.06 9.83
CA ARG A 190 -7.96 2.68 11.25
C ARG A 190 -7.36 3.82 12.07
N LEU A 191 -6.43 4.56 11.48
CA LEU A 191 -5.74 5.69 12.10
C LEU A 191 -6.53 7.00 12.02
N GLU A 192 -7.61 7.04 11.23
CA GLU A 192 -8.38 8.25 10.94
C GLU A 192 -7.57 9.35 10.23
N ASP A 193 -6.58 8.94 9.45
CA ASP A 193 -5.65 9.82 8.73
C ASP A 193 -6.23 10.41 7.42
N LEU A 194 -7.50 10.14 7.13
CA LEU A 194 -8.15 10.50 5.87
C LEU A 194 -9.41 11.34 6.10
N PRO A 195 -9.73 12.27 5.19
CA PRO A 195 -11.00 12.99 5.21
C PRO A 195 -12.21 12.04 5.23
N PRO A 196 -13.28 12.36 5.99
CA PRO A 196 -14.49 11.54 6.02
C PRO A 196 -15.10 11.29 4.63
N SER A 197 -15.03 12.28 3.73
CA SER A 197 -15.45 12.17 2.33
C SER A 197 -14.65 11.10 1.56
N ASP A 198 -13.33 11.09 1.70
CA ASP A 198 -12.44 10.11 1.07
C ASP A 198 -12.71 8.71 1.61
N ILE A 199 -12.90 8.59 2.92
CA ILE A 199 -13.27 7.32 3.56
C ILE A 199 -14.61 6.81 3.04
N ARG A 200 -15.61 7.69 2.89
CA ARG A 200 -16.95 7.37 2.35
C ARG A 200 -16.83 6.87 0.91
N SER A 201 -16.13 7.62 0.05
CA SER A 201 -15.88 7.26 -1.34
C SER A 201 -15.18 5.91 -1.48
N ALA A 202 -14.14 5.67 -0.70
CA ALA A 202 -13.43 4.38 -0.69
C ALA A 202 -14.33 3.22 -0.22
N ALA A 203 -15.14 3.44 0.82
CA ALA A 203 -16.07 2.43 1.33
C ALA A 203 -17.17 2.10 0.32
N ASP A 204 -17.66 3.10 -0.42
CA ASP A 204 -18.63 2.94 -1.50
C ASP A 204 -18.05 2.13 -2.67
N ALA A 205 -16.83 2.45 -3.11
CA ALA A 205 -16.15 1.67 -4.14
C ALA A 205 -15.94 0.21 -3.71
N LYS A 206 -15.65 -0.02 -2.43
CA LYS A 206 -15.45 -1.37 -1.86
C LYS A 206 -16.73 -2.18 -1.70
N LYS A 207 -17.92 -1.60 -1.86
CA LYS A 207 -19.17 -2.39 -2.00
C LYS A 207 -19.08 -3.34 -3.19
N LYS A 208 -18.46 -2.90 -4.29
CA LYS A 208 -18.26 -3.70 -5.51
C LYS A 208 -16.96 -4.52 -5.47
N THR A 209 -15.86 -3.89 -5.04
CA THR A 209 -14.50 -4.48 -5.17
C THR A 209 -14.00 -5.21 -3.91
N GLY A 210 -14.60 -4.97 -2.74
CA GLY A 210 -14.05 -5.44 -1.45
C GLY A 210 -13.87 -6.96 -1.37
N LYS A 211 -14.84 -7.75 -1.86
CA LYS A 211 -14.74 -9.22 -1.90
C LYS A 211 -13.58 -9.69 -2.77
N GLN A 212 -13.38 -9.05 -3.92
CA GLN A 212 -12.29 -9.40 -4.85
C GLN A 212 -10.93 -9.04 -4.25
N ASN A 213 -10.79 -7.85 -3.64
CA ASN A 213 -9.54 -7.41 -3.00
C ASN A 213 -9.15 -8.34 -1.84
N ARG A 214 -10.13 -8.74 -1.02
CA ARG A 214 -9.95 -9.73 0.06
C ARG A 214 -9.52 -11.12 -0.43
N ARG A 215 -10.00 -11.55 -1.59
CA ARG A 215 -9.58 -12.82 -2.23
C ARG A 215 -8.17 -12.68 -2.81
N ARG A 216 -7.86 -11.54 -3.44
CA ARG A 216 -6.55 -11.23 -4.02
C ARG A 216 -5.44 -11.33 -2.97
N ILE A 217 -5.58 -10.61 -1.86
CA ILE A 217 -4.59 -10.66 -0.76
C ILE A 217 -4.45 -12.06 -0.15
N PHE A 218 -5.56 -12.78 0.01
CA PHE A 218 -5.53 -14.14 0.55
C PHE A 218 -4.74 -15.07 -0.36
N ARG A 219 -5.09 -15.11 -1.66
CA ARG A 219 -4.42 -15.97 -2.65
C ARG A 219 -2.95 -15.63 -2.80
N GLU A 220 -2.60 -14.34 -2.89
CA GLU A 220 -1.20 -13.92 -3.04
C GLU A 220 -0.37 -14.26 -1.80
N THR A 221 -0.95 -14.18 -0.59
CA THR A 221 -0.27 -14.62 0.64
C THR A 221 0.03 -16.12 0.61
N ILE A 222 -0.93 -16.94 0.18
CA ILE A 222 -0.75 -18.40 0.06
C ILE A 222 0.24 -18.72 -1.08
N ARG A 223 0.18 -18.01 -2.19
CA ARG A 223 1.10 -18.18 -3.32
C ARG A 223 2.57 -18.00 -2.91
N LEU A 224 2.85 -16.99 -2.09
CA LEU A 224 4.21 -16.68 -1.65
C LEU A 224 4.75 -17.59 -0.56
N ASN A 225 3.88 -18.24 0.23
CA ASN A 225 4.28 -18.90 1.48
C ASN A 225 3.77 -20.34 1.63
N GLY A 226 2.94 -20.83 0.71
CA GLY A 226 2.16 -22.05 0.85
C GLY A 226 1.12 -21.97 1.98
N LEU A 227 0.61 -23.15 2.36
CA LEU A 227 -0.43 -23.27 3.41
C LEU A 227 0.09 -22.92 4.81
N LYS A 228 1.41 -22.88 5.03
CA LYS A 228 2.04 -22.53 6.32
C LYS A 228 1.63 -21.15 6.85
N LYS A 229 1.22 -20.23 5.98
CA LYS A 229 0.78 -18.86 6.34
C LYS A 229 -0.72 -18.63 6.19
N LEU A 230 -1.54 -19.70 6.26
CA LEU A 230 -3.00 -19.58 6.16
C LEU A 230 -3.62 -18.59 7.16
N PHE A 231 -3.17 -18.62 8.42
CA PHE A 231 -3.63 -17.67 9.44
C PHE A 231 -3.28 -16.22 9.10
N LEU A 232 -2.10 -15.98 8.53
CA LEU A 232 -1.70 -14.66 8.08
C LEU A 232 -2.58 -14.19 6.91
N ALA A 233 -2.82 -15.06 5.93
CA ALA A 233 -3.69 -14.78 4.80
C ALA A 233 -5.11 -14.39 5.27
N MET A 234 -5.69 -15.15 6.20
CA MET A 234 -6.99 -14.83 6.80
C MET A 234 -6.96 -13.51 7.57
N LYS A 235 -5.91 -13.27 8.37
CA LYS A 235 -5.74 -12.04 9.14
C LYS A 235 -5.69 -10.82 8.24
N LEU A 236 -4.89 -10.86 7.17
CA LEU A 236 -4.74 -9.78 6.19
C LEU A 236 -6.02 -9.56 5.37
N SER A 237 -6.68 -10.64 4.95
CA SER A 237 -7.97 -10.55 4.27
C SER A 237 -9.04 -9.89 5.14
N ARG A 238 -9.11 -10.25 6.44
CA ARG A 238 -10.01 -9.60 7.40
C ARG A 238 -9.60 -8.16 7.73
N PHE A 239 -8.31 -7.83 7.63
CA PHE A 239 -7.80 -6.48 7.88
C PHE A 239 -8.41 -5.47 6.90
N LEU A 240 -8.56 -5.83 5.62
CA LEU A 240 -9.15 -4.96 4.59
C LEU A 240 -10.58 -4.52 4.91
N LYS A 241 -11.33 -5.31 5.68
CA LYS A 241 -12.70 -4.98 6.09
C LYS A 241 -12.82 -3.69 6.91
N ARG A 242 -11.71 -3.16 7.45
CA ARG A 242 -11.68 -1.88 8.17
C ARG A 242 -12.05 -0.69 7.29
N ALA A 243 -11.74 -0.75 5.99
CA ALA A 243 -12.14 0.27 5.02
C ALA A 243 -13.51 0.02 4.38
N GLU A 244 -14.27 -0.98 4.85
CA GLU A 244 -15.61 -1.31 4.33
C GLU A 244 -16.68 -0.90 5.34
N TYR A 245 -17.91 -0.68 4.87
CA TYR A 245 -19.03 -0.46 5.78
C TYR A 245 -19.26 -1.64 6.73
N LYS A 246 -19.69 -1.31 7.94
CA LYS A 246 -20.13 -2.29 8.93
C LYS A 246 -21.34 -3.05 8.38
N SER A 247 -21.32 -4.36 8.52
CA SER A 247 -22.44 -5.25 8.19
C SER A 247 -22.49 -6.40 9.18
N PHE A 248 -23.52 -7.25 9.09
CA PHE A 248 -23.65 -8.43 9.95
C PHE A 248 -22.40 -9.32 9.92
N TRP A 249 -21.76 -9.48 8.76
CA TRP A 249 -20.53 -10.26 8.59
C TRP A 249 -19.24 -9.43 8.73
N ASN A 250 -19.36 -8.13 9.04
CA ASN A 250 -18.25 -7.19 9.18
C ASN A 250 -18.44 -6.24 10.36
N PHE A 251 -18.19 -6.72 11.57
CA PHE A 251 -18.27 -5.88 12.78
C PHE A 251 -17.15 -4.84 12.89
N LYS A 252 -16.02 -5.04 12.19
CA LYS A 252 -14.86 -4.14 12.19
C LYS A 252 -14.98 -2.99 11.20
N GLY A 253 -16.05 -2.96 10.40
CA GLY A 253 -16.27 -1.95 9.38
C GLY A 253 -16.72 -0.59 9.93
N LEU A 254 -16.79 0.36 9.02
CA LEU A 254 -17.18 1.74 9.23
C LEU A 254 -18.67 1.87 9.52
N LYS A 255 -19.02 2.58 10.60
CA LYS A 255 -20.40 3.00 10.86
C LYS A 255 -20.67 4.32 10.13
N ARG A 256 -21.76 4.39 9.37
CA ARG A 256 -22.16 5.64 8.67
C ARG A 256 -22.31 6.81 9.64
N SER A 257 -23.01 6.61 10.76
CA SER A 257 -23.17 7.63 11.80
C SER A 257 -21.85 8.13 12.42
N ARG A 258 -20.81 7.30 12.45
CA ARG A 258 -19.47 7.73 12.90
C ARG A 258 -18.84 8.66 11.86
N LEU A 259 -18.95 8.33 10.57
CA LEU A 259 -18.44 9.18 9.49
C LEU A 259 -19.15 10.54 9.48
N ASP A 260 -20.47 10.56 9.66
CA ASP A 260 -21.25 11.81 9.69
C ASP A 260 -20.83 12.69 10.89
N LYS A 261 -20.55 12.08 12.05
CA LYS A 261 -20.00 12.80 13.22
C LYS A 261 -18.59 13.33 12.94
N MET A 262 -17.74 12.55 12.29
CA MET A 262 -16.39 12.98 11.90
C MET A 262 -16.45 14.16 10.92
N GLU A 263 -17.33 14.08 9.92
CA GLU A 263 -17.55 15.14 8.93
C GLU A 263 -17.97 16.44 9.61
N LYS A 264 -18.99 16.41 10.48
CA LYS A 264 -19.40 17.58 11.28
C LYS A 264 -18.25 18.17 12.09
N ASN A 265 -17.46 17.33 12.77
CA ASN A 265 -16.32 17.79 13.56
C ASN A 265 -15.24 18.44 12.69
N TRP A 266 -14.99 17.88 11.51
CA TRP A 266 -14.03 18.44 10.55
C TRP A 266 -14.52 19.77 9.98
N THR A 267 -15.77 19.85 9.55
CA THR A 267 -16.37 21.09 9.04
C THR A 267 -16.28 22.19 10.07
N LYS A 268 -16.65 21.94 11.33
CA LYS A 268 -16.50 22.92 12.42
C LYS A 268 -15.06 23.42 12.58
N ARG A 269 -14.07 22.50 12.59
CA ARG A 269 -12.65 22.86 12.72
C ARG A 269 -12.15 23.69 11.54
N LEU A 270 -12.54 23.32 10.32
CA LEU A 270 -12.15 24.02 9.10
C LEU A 270 -12.79 25.42 9.01
N LEU A 271 -14.05 25.54 9.40
CA LEU A 271 -14.78 26.81 9.46
C LEU A 271 -14.42 27.64 10.71
N ARG A 272 -13.62 27.07 11.64
CA ARG A 272 -13.24 27.68 12.93
C ARG A 272 -14.46 28.05 13.79
N GLU A 273 -15.54 27.29 13.66
CA GLU A 273 -16.72 27.40 14.50
C GLU A 273 -16.41 26.81 15.88
N LYS A 274 -16.76 27.54 16.95
CA LYS A 274 -16.59 27.10 18.34
C LYS A 274 -17.61 26.02 18.72
#